data_AF-A0A3S1N4X3-F1
#
_entry.id   AF-A0A3S1N4X3-F1
#
_cell.length_a   1.000
_cell.length_b   1.000
_cell.length_c   1.000
_cell.angle_alpha   90.00
_cell.angle_beta   90.00
_cell.angle_gamma   90.00
#
_symmetry.space_group_name_H-M   'P 1'
#
loop_
_entity.id
_entity.type
_entity.pdbx_description
1 polymer ?
#
loop_
_entity_poly.entity_id
_entity_poly.type
_entity_poly.pdbx_seq_one_letter_code
_entity_poly.pdbx_strand_id
1 'polypeptide(L)'
;MTEPTTGVIDAAVLDSADSQERSEPAWGAVVSLALGVFGLVTAEFLPASLLTRLAQDLGVSEGAAGQAVTATAVVGAAIAPTMAIVTKRLD
;
A
#
# COMPACT_ATOMS: atom_id res chain seq x y z
N MET A 1 -23.31 -38.56 -38.66
CA MET A 1 -24.01 -38.21 -37.40
C MET A 1 -22.95 -38.05 -36.32
N THR A 2 -22.19 -36.95 -36.35
CA THR A 2 -21.09 -36.72 -35.38
C THR A 2 -20.82 -35.23 -35.27
N GLU A 3 -21.44 -34.63 -34.27
CA GLU A 3 -21.10 -33.43 -33.49
C GLU A 3 -22.11 -33.43 -32.33
N PRO A 4 -21.88 -32.85 -31.13
CA PRO A 4 -20.68 -32.19 -30.58
C PRO A 4 -20.45 -32.58 -29.09
N THR A 5 -19.40 -33.33 -28.74
CA THR A 5 -19.04 -33.50 -27.30
C THR A 5 -18.03 -32.45 -26.82
N THR A 6 -17.31 -31.81 -27.75
CA THR A 6 -16.29 -30.80 -27.44
C THR A 6 -16.86 -29.49 -26.90
N GLY A 7 -18.09 -29.10 -27.29
CA GLY A 7 -18.68 -27.82 -26.86
C GLY A 7 -19.05 -27.75 -25.37
N VAL A 8 -19.29 -28.89 -24.71
CA VAL A 8 -19.71 -28.93 -23.30
C VAL A 8 -18.53 -28.74 -22.35
N ILE A 9 -17.35 -29.25 -22.73
CA ILE A 9 -16.11 -29.07 -21.97
C ILE A 9 -15.54 -27.66 -22.16
N ASP A 10 -15.59 -27.08 -23.36
CA ASP A 10 -15.18 -25.68 -23.57
C ASP A 10 -16.11 -24.70 -22.84
N ALA A 11 -17.43 -24.93 -22.86
CA ALA A 11 -18.38 -24.08 -22.13
C ALA A 11 -18.21 -24.17 -20.60
N ALA A 12 -17.96 -25.36 -20.04
CA ALA A 12 -17.74 -25.55 -18.61
C ALA A 12 -16.39 -24.99 -18.12
N VAL A 13 -15.36 -25.02 -18.98
CA VAL A 13 -14.04 -24.42 -18.69
C VAL A 13 -14.10 -22.90 -18.76
N LEU A 14 -14.86 -22.33 -19.70
CA LEU A 14 -15.09 -20.87 -19.78
C LEU A 14 -15.97 -20.35 -18.62
N ASP A 15 -16.99 -21.10 -18.20
CA ASP A 15 -17.86 -20.77 -17.05
C ASP A 15 -17.11 -20.78 -15.70
N SER A 16 -16.08 -21.61 -15.58
CA SER A 16 -15.20 -21.69 -14.40
C SER A 16 -14.21 -20.52 -14.29
N ALA A 17 -13.82 -19.93 -15.44
CA ALA A 17 -12.91 -18.78 -15.47
C ALA A 17 -13.61 -17.46 -15.15
N ASP A 18 -14.91 -17.37 -15.43
CA ASP A 18 -15.75 -16.18 -15.19
C ASP A 18 -16.34 -16.13 -13.76
N SER A 19 -16.25 -17.22 -13.00
CA SER A 19 -16.86 -17.34 -11.66
C SER A 19 -16.02 -16.79 -10.50
N GLN A 20 -14.93 -16.06 -10.79
CA GLN A 20 -14.16 -15.25 -9.84
C GLN A 20 -14.61 -13.78 -9.79
N GLU A 21 -15.82 -13.43 -10.23
CA GLU A 21 -16.39 -12.08 -10.01
C GLU A 21 -17.64 -12.11 -9.12
N ARG A 22 -17.61 -12.88 -8.03
CA ARG A 22 -18.59 -12.66 -6.95
C ARG A 22 -18.11 -11.48 -6.10
N SER A 23 -18.43 -10.28 -6.57
CA SER A 23 -18.10 -9.00 -5.93
C SER A 23 -18.98 -8.77 -4.69
N GLU A 24 -18.78 -9.59 -3.66
CA GLU A 24 -19.16 -9.17 -2.30
C GLU A 24 -18.23 -8.04 -1.89
N PRO A 25 -18.75 -6.96 -1.27
CA PRO A 25 -17.93 -5.83 -0.89
C PRO A 25 -16.83 -6.27 0.08
N ALA A 26 -15.57 -6.04 -0.31
CA ALA A 26 -14.38 -6.41 0.44
C ALA A 26 -14.14 -5.50 1.66
N TRP A 27 -15.11 -5.42 2.57
CA TRP A 27 -15.04 -4.59 3.78
C TRP A 27 -13.82 -4.91 4.65
N GLY A 28 -13.38 -6.18 4.67
CA GLY A 28 -12.14 -6.58 5.31
C GLY A 28 -10.92 -5.84 4.75
N ALA A 29 -10.81 -5.72 3.43
CA ALA A 29 -9.73 -4.97 2.77
C ALA A 29 -9.79 -3.46 3.10
N VAL A 30 -10.99 -2.89 3.19
CA VAL A 30 -11.17 -1.47 3.58
C VAL A 30 -10.69 -1.23 5.01
N VAL A 31 -11.07 -2.10 5.96
CA VAL A 31 -10.62 -1.98 7.36
C VAL A 31 -9.11 -2.19 7.47
N SER A 32 -8.54 -3.16 6.75
CA SER A 32 -7.09 -3.38 6.71
C SER A 32 -6.35 -2.17 6.14
N LEU A 33 -6.84 -1.58 5.05
CA LEU A 33 -6.26 -0.38 4.46
C LEU A 33 -6.38 0.82 5.41
N ALA A 34 -7.53 1.01 6.06
CA ALA A 34 -7.75 2.09 7.01
C ALA A 34 -6.81 1.97 8.22
N LEU A 35 -6.69 0.78 8.81
CA LEU A 35 -5.77 0.52 9.92
C LEU A 35 -4.30 0.74 9.50
N GLY A 36 -3.94 0.27 8.30
CA GLY A 36 -2.60 0.47 7.74
C GLY A 36 -2.26 1.94 7.54
N VAL A 37 -3.16 2.71 6.91
CA VAL A 37 -2.98 4.16 6.71
C VAL A 37 -2.96 4.90 8.04
N PHE A 38 -3.84 4.56 8.99
CA PHE A 38 -3.84 5.16 10.32
C PHE A 38 -2.50 4.95 11.05
N GLY A 39 -1.98 3.72 11.03
CA GLY A 39 -0.68 3.39 11.63
C GLY A 39 0.47 4.12 10.94
N LEU A 40 0.48 4.15 9.61
CA LEU A 40 1.47 4.87 8.81
C LEU A 40 1.48 6.37 9.15
N VAL A 41 0.31 7.00 9.17
CA VAL A 41 0.14 8.41 9.50
C VAL A 41 0.57 8.71 10.93
N THR A 42 0.23 7.85 11.88
CA THR A 42 0.67 7.98 13.27
C THR A 42 2.19 7.91 13.39
N ALA A 43 2.83 6.98 12.68
CA ALA A 43 4.28 6.83 12.66
C ALA A 43 4.98 8.07 12.07
N GLU A 44 4.40 8.69 11.04
CA GLU A 44 4.95 9.90 10.41
C GLU A 44 4.74 11.18 11.25
N PHE A 45 3.68 11.25 12.06
CA PHE A 45 3.44 12.40 12.93
C PHE A 45 4.16 12.34 14.27
N LEU A 46 4.60 11.15 14.69
CA LEU A 46 5.33 10.96 15.95
C LEU A 46 6.63 11.79 16.01
N PRO A 47 7.51 11.80 14.99
CA PRO A 47 8.71 12.63 14.97
C PRO A 47 8.42 14.13 15.13
N ALA A 48 7.39 14.63 14.44
CA ALA A 48 7.00 16.04 14.53
C ALA A 48 6.49 16.40 15.93
N SER A 49 5.70 15.52 16.57
CA SER A 49 5.19 15.74 17.92
C SER A 49 6.27 15.71 19.02
N LEU A 50 7.40 15.04 18.75
CA LEU A 50 8.49 14.86 19.71
C LEU A 50 9.72 15.71 19.40
N LEU A 51 9.67 16.56 18.37
CA LEU A 51 10.82 17.28 17.85
C LEU A 51 11.58 18.07 18.93
N THR A 52 10.84 18.76 19.81
CA THR A 52 11.39 19.51 20.94
C THR A 52 12.11 18.60 21.94
N ARG A 53 11.56 17.41 22.24
CA ARG A 53 12.24 16.44 23.13
C ARG A 53 13.45 15.79 22.47
N LEU A 54 13.34 15.42 21.19
CA LEU A 54 14.44 14.90 20.38
C LEU A 54 15.62 15.89 20.32
N ALA A 55 15.33 17.18 20.12
CA ALA A 55 16.35 18.23 20.11
C ALA A 55 17.03 18.39 21.48
N GLN A 56 16.25 18.34 22.57
CA GLN A 56 16.77 18.41 23.94
C GLN A 56 17.66 17.21 24.28
N ASP A 57 17.20 15.99 23.99
CA ASP A 57 17.93 14.75 24.30
C ASP A 57 19.25 14.65 23.51
N LEU A 58 19.27 15.15 22.28
CA LEU A 58 20.45 15.14 21.41
C LEU A 58 21.35 16.37 21.59
N GLY A 59 20.93 17.37 22.37
CA GLY A 59 21.67 18.63 22.58
C GLY A 59 21.81 19.49 21.31
N VAL A 60 20.89 19.33 20.34
CA VAL A 60 20.88 20.09 19.07
C VAL A 60 19.76 21.12 19.06
N SER A 61 19.79 22.05 18.11
CA SER A 61 18.67 22.98 17.92
C SER A 61 17.44 22.26 17.35
N GLU A 62 16.24 22.74 17.68
CA GLU A 62 14.99 22.24 17.10
C GLU A 62 15.00 22.32 15.57
N GLY A 63 15.62 23.37 15.01
CA GLY A 63 15.79 23.51 13.56
C GLY A 63 16.63 22.38 12.95
N ALA A 64 17.71 21.96 13.61
CA ALA A 64 18.53 20.84 13.15
C ALA A 64 17.77 19.51 13.23
N ALA A 65 17.00 19.29 14.29
CA ALA A 65 16.10 18.12 14.39
C ALA A 65 15.02 18.14 13.28
N GLY A 66 14.46 19.31 12.97
CA GLY A 66 13.51 19.48 11.86
C GLY A 66 14.09 19.17 10.48
N GLN A 67 15.37 19.47 10.26
CA GLN A 67 16.06 19.10 9.02
C GLN A 67 16.19 17.58 8.86
N ALA A 68 16.39 16.83 9.96
CA ALA A 68 16.43 15.37 9.90
C ALA A 68 15.10 14.77 9.40
N VAL A 69 13.95 15.30 9.87
CA VAL A 69 12.61 14.91 9.39
C VAL A 69 12.41 15.31 7.92
N THR A 70 12.93 16.46 7.52
CA THR A 70 12.85 16.90 6.12
C THR A 70 13.66 15.98 5.20
N ALA A 71 14.84 15.55 5.63
CA ALA A 71 15.69 14.64 4.86
C ALA A 71 15.00 13.30 4.59
N THR A 72 14.34 12.71 5.60
CA THR A 72 13.59 11.45 5.41
C THR A 72 12.40 11.64 4.47
N ALA A 73 11.69 12.77 4.57
CA ALA A 73 10.59 13.09 3.65
C ALA A 73 11.04 13.22 2.20
N VAL A 74 12.20 13.85 1.94
CA VAL A 74 12.79 13.96 0.59
C VAL A 74 13.14 12.58 0.02
N VAL A 75 13.74 11.71 0.83
CA VAL A 75 14.03 10.33 0.42
C VAL A 75 12.73 9.58 0.09
N GLY A 76 11.71 9.71 0.95
CA GLY A 76 10.39 9.14 0.72
C GLY A 76 9.76 9.63 -0.59
N ALA A 77 9.86 10.93 -0.88
CA ALA A 77 9.35 11.53 -2.11
C ALA A 77 10.02 10.97 -3.37
N ALA A 78 11.31 10.62 -3.31
CA ALA A 78 12.03 9.98 -4.42
C ALA A 78 11.67 8.49 -4.56
N ILE A 79 11.50 7.79 -3.43
CA ILE A 79 11.20 6.35 -3.42
C ILE A 79 9.74 6.07 -3.81
N ALA A 80 8.78 6.90 -3.41
CA ALA A 80 7.35 6.71 -3.68
C ALA A 80 7.00 6.44 -5.17
N PRO A 81 7.44 7.25 -6.16
CA PRO A 81 7.19 6.96 -7.56
C PRO A 81 7.93 5.71 -8.04
N THR A 82 9.12 5.44 -7.50
CA THR A 82 9.90 4.24 -7.81
C THR A 82 9.15 2.99 -7.40
N MET A 83 8.59 2.97 -6.18
CA MET A 83 7.76 1.87 -5.69
C MET A 83 6.49 1.69 -6.52
N ALA A 84 5.81 2.77 -6.91
CA ALA A 84 4.63 2.66 -7.78
C ALA A 84 4.95 1.95 -9.12
N ILE A 85 6.13 2.20 -9.68
CA ILE A 85 6.58 1.54 -10.93
C ILE A 85 6.99 0.08 -10.68
N VAL A 86 7.72 -0.19 -9.59
CA VAL A 86 8.19 -1.55 -9.25
C VAL A 86 7.03 -2.47 -8.90
N THR A 87 6.06 -2.01 -8.11
CA THR A 87 4.88 -2.80 -7.73
C THR A 87 4.06 -3.21 -8.94
N LYS A 88 3.95 -2.35 -9.96
CA LYS A 88 3.29 -2.69 -11.23
C LYS A 88 3.97 -3.85 -11.98
N ARG A 89 5.24 -4.15 -11.72
CA ARG A 89 5.96 -5.27 -12.32
C ARG A 89 5.83 -6.58 -11.53
N LEU A 90 5.30 -6.51 -10.31
CA LEU A 90 5.11 -7.66 -9.42
C LEU A 90 3.67 -8.20 -9.47
N ASP A 91 2.76 -7.47 -10.13
CA ASP A 91 1.44 -7.92 -10.58
C ASP A 91 1.57 -8.58 -11.96
#